data_AF-A0A9C9S9A0-F1
#
_entry.id   AF-A0A9C9S9A0-F1
#
_cell.length_a   1.000
_cell.length_b   1.000
_cell.length_c   1.000
_cell.angle_alpha   90.00
_cell.angle_beta   90.00
_cell.angle_gamma   90.00
#
_symmetry.space_group_name_H-M   'P 1'
#
loop_
_entity.id
_entity.type
_entity.pdbx_description
1 polymer ?
#
loop_
_entity_poly.entity_id
_entity_poly.type
_entity_poly.pdbx_seq_one_letter_code
_entity_poly.pdbx_strand_id
1 'polypeptide(L)' 'RNDEPVTGKDLRAAVEAVLAGKPVPEEQKPSLGCNIKWKPGNEPDYFG' A
#
# COMPACT_ATOMS: atom_id res chain seq x y z
N ARG A 1 -1.74 9.82 15.35
CA ARG A 1 -1.58 8.48 15.94
C ARG A 1 -2.97 8.05 16.40
N ASN A 2 -3.45 6.91 15.91
CA ASN A 2 -4.70 6.31 16.37
C ASN A 2 -4.39 5.14 17.31
N ASP A 3 -5.44 4.55 17.88
CA ASP A 3 -5.36 3.44 18.83
C ASP A 3 -5.48 2.07 18.15
N GLU A 4 -5.50 2.04 16.82
CA GLU A 4 -5.59 0.80 16.04
C GLU A 4 -4.25 0.04 16.08
N PRO A 5 -4.27 -1.28 16.35
CA PRO A 5 -3.06 -2.11 16.36
C PRO A 5 -2.48 -2.28 14.95
N VAL A 6 -1.14 -2.38 14.87
CA VAL A 6 -0.45 -2.70 13.61
C VAL A 6 -0.64 -4.19 13.31
N THR A 7 -1.61 -4.50 12.46
CA THR A 7 -1.96 -5.90 12.17
C THR A 7 -1.32 -6.45 10.90
N GLY A 8 -1.02 -5.62 9.89
CA GLY A 8 -0.54 -6.08 8.58
C GLY A 8 -1.53 -6.97 7.80
N LYS A 9 -2.82 -6.94 8.18
CA LYS A 9 -3.86 -7.85 7.69
C LYS A 9 -4.00 -7.85 6.17
N ASP A 10 -4.10 -6.67 5.56
CA ASP A 10 -4.41 -6.54 4.13
C ASP A 10 -3.26 -7.09 3.27
N LEU A 11 -2.00 -6.78 3.64
CA LEU A 11 -0.83 -7.29 2.94
C LEU A 11 -0.69 -8.81 3.08
N ARG A 12 -0.92 -9.36 4.28
CA ARG A 12 -0.84 -10.83 4.48
C ARG A 12 -1.92 -11.56 3.67
N ALA A 13 -3.16 -11.08 3.69
CA ALA A 13 -4.24 -11.67 2.92
C ALA A 13 -3.96 -11.68 1.41
N ALA A 14 -3.41 -10.58 0.87
CA ALA A 14 -3.02 -10.51 -0.53
C ALA A 14 -1.90 -11.51 -0.88
N VAL A 15 -0.87 -11.60 -0.04
CA VAL A 15 0.25 -12.55 -0.23
C VAL A 15 -0.24 -14.00 -0.18
N GLU A 16 -1.07 -14.35 0.80
CA GLU A 16 -1.63 -15.70 0.93
C GLU A 16 -2.48 -16.08 -0.29
N ALA A 17 -3.30 -15.16 -0.81
CA ALA A 17 -4.10 -15.39 -2.00
C ALA A 17 -3.21 -15.69 -3.23
N VAL A 18 -2.17 -14.89 -3.45
CA VAL A 18 -1.21 -15.09 -4.56
C VAL A 18 -0.52 -16.46 -4.44
N LEU A 19 -0.03 -16.81 -3.26
CA LEU A 19 0.63 -18.10 -3.02
C LEU A 19 -0.32 -19.29 -3.25
N ALA A 20 -1.61 -19.12 -2.97
CA ALA A 20 -2.64 -20.13 -3.19
C ALA A 20 -3.19 -20.17 -4.64
N GLY A 21 -2.69 -19.31 -5.54
CA GLY A 21 -3.21 -19.17 -6.91
C GLY A 21 -4.66 -18.64 -6.96
N LYS A 22 -5.09 -17.90 -5.94
CA LYS A 22 -6.43 -17.31 -5.83
C LYS A 22 -6.41 -15.83 -6.23
N PRO A 23 -7.55 -15.26 -6.64
CA PRO A 23 -7.67 -13.81 -6.80
C PRO A 23 -7.35 -13.08 -5.50
N VAL A 24 -6.64 -11.95 -5.59
CA VAL A 24 -6.43 -11.03 -4.46
C VAL A 24 -7.74 -10.31 -4.10
N PRO A 25 -7.92 -9.82 -2.86
CA PRO A 25 -9.08 -9.02 -2.49
C PRO A 25 -9.28 -7.81 -3.41
N GLU A 26 -10.52 -7.59 -3.85
CA GLU A 26 -10.87 -6.45 -4.72
C GLU A 26 -10.78 -5.12 -3.97
N GLU A 27 -11.24 -5.08 -2.72
CA GLU A 27 -11.11 -3.89 -1.89
C GLU A 27 -9.65 -3.73 -1.44
N GLN A 28 -9.00 -2.67 -1.93
CA GLN A 28 -7.62 -2.32 -1.59
C GLN A 28 -7.57 -0.88 -1.11
N LYS A 29 -7.24 -0.70 0.17
CA LYS A 29 -7.11 0.63 0.78
C LYS A 29 -5.73 1.20 0.46
N PRO A 30 -5.64 2.40 -0.16
CA PRO A 30 -4.36 3.04 -0.42
C PRO A 30 -3.59 3.30 0.87
N SER A 31 -2.27 3.15 0.81
CA SER A 31 -1.39 3.51 1.93
C SER A 31 -1.38 5.02 2.16
N LEU A 32 -1.21 5.43 3.42
CA LEU A 32 -1.00 6.82 3.81
C LEU A 32 0.39 6.98 4.42
N GLY A 33 1.13 8.02 4.01
CA GLY A 33 2.44 8.33 4.56
C GLY A 33 2.96 9.67 4.02
N CYS A 34 4.20 9.99 4.37
CA CYS A 34 4.89 11.11 3.73
C CYS A 34 4.97 10.89 2.22
N ASN A 35 4.90 11.97 1.44
CA ASN A 35 5.24 11.91 0.03
C ASN A 35 6.66 11.37 -0.19
N ILE A 36 6.88 10.71 -1.31
CA ILE A 36 8.21 10.30 -1.75
C ILE A 36 9.08 11.55 -1.92
N LYS A 37 10.33 11.47 -1.44
CA LYS A 37 11.33 12.54 -1.57
C LYS A 37 12.08 12.35 -2.88
N TRP A 38 11.50 12.87 -3.95
CA TRP A 38 12.08 12.84 -5.28
C TRP A 38 13.34 13.72 -5.36
N LYS A 39 14.32 13.28 -6.15
CA LYS A 39 15.40 14.17 -6.60
C LYS A 39 14.80 15.20 -7.57
N PRO A 40 15.31 16.44 -7.63
CA PRO A 40 14.79 17.45 -8.56
C PRO A 40 14.74 16.93 -10.00
N GLY A 41 13.57 17.06 -10.65
CA GLY A 41 13.33 16.60 -12.03
C GLY A 41 12.94 15.11 -12.16
N ASN A 42 12.87 14.37 -11.05
CA ASN A 42 12.43 12.97 -11.02
C ASN A 42 11.07 12.79 -10.34
N GLU A 43 10.41 13.88 -9.97
CA GLU A 43 9.03 13.85 -9.53
C GLU A 43 8.09 13.42 -10.66
N PRO A 44 7.03 12.65 -10.36
CA PRO A 44 6.02 12.27 -11.36
C PRO A 44 5.13 13.45 -11.72
N ASP A 45 4.46 13.40 -12.87
CA ASP A 45 3.60 14.47 -13.39
C ASP A 45 2.46 14.88 -12.43
N TYR A 46 2.05 14.00 -11.51
CA TYR A 46 1.04 14.30 -10.49
C TYR A 46 1.59 14.99 -9.24
N PHE A 47 2.90 15.25 -9.18
CA PHE A 47 3.55 15.90 -8.05
C PHE A 47 3.42 17.42 -8.18
N GLY A 48 2.38 17.98 -7.55
CA GLY A 48 2.09 19.42 -7.56
C GLY A 48 0.67 19.72 -7.09
#